data_AF-A0A3D3KYK2-F1
#
_entry.id   AF-A0A3D3KYK2-F1
#
_cell.length_a   1.000
_cell.length_b   1.000
_cell.length_c   1.000
_cell.angle_alpha   90.00
_cell.angle_beta   90.00
_cell.angle_gamma   90.00
#
_symmetry.space_group_name_H-M   'P 1'
#
loop_
_entity.id
_entity.type
_entity.pdbx_description
1 polymer ?
#
loop_
_entity_poly.entity_id
_entity_poly.type
_entity_poly.pdbx_seq_one_letter_code
_entity_poly.pdbx_strand_id
1 'polypeptide(L)'
;FYNMDYTRSLLFLGDGSYFPDLAASQHLTGDQWGVMNETGDTPGQSWLWLFSFLYQIEPFKSSPNADALVVVTMLVLTALLTLLPFIPGLRSLPRKIPLHRLIWRDYYRKR
;
A
#
# COMPACT_ATOMS: atom_id res chain seq x y z
N PHE A 1 20.95 -36.94 17.93
CA PHE A 1 19.69 -37.61 17.55
C PHE A 1 18.88 -36.64 16.70
N TYR A 2 18.44 -37.06 15.51
CA TYR A 2 17.55 -36.26 14.66
C TYR A 2 16.10 -36.51 15.09
N ASN A 3 15.33 -35.44 15.28
CA ASN A 3 13.92 -35.53 15.66
C ASN A 3 13.07 -35.73 14.41
N MET A 4 12.34 -36.85 14.35
CA MET A 4 11.49 -37.24 13.21
C MET A 4 9.99 -37.11 13.53
N ASP A 5 9.64 -36.67 14.74
CA ASP A 5 8.24 -36.48 15.13
C ASP A 5 7.87 -34.99 15.03
N TYR A 6 7.27 -34.64 13.89
CA TYR A 6 6.78 -33.29 13.60
C TYR A 6 5.29 -33.12 13.94
N THR A 7 4.64 -34.11 14.54
CA THR A 7 3.19 -34.13 14.76
C THR A 7 2.72 -32.88 15.51
N ARG A 8 3.48 -32.45 16.52
CA ARG A 8 3.14 -31.27 17.33
C ARG A 8 3.30 -29.96 16.57
N SER A 9 4.35 -29.83 15.75
CA SER A 9 4.55 -28.68 14.87
C SER A 9 3.48 -28.63 13.76
N LEU A 10 3.09 -29.79 13.22
CA LEU A 10 2.02 -29.92 12.24
C LEU A 10 0.65 -29.61 12.86
N LEU A 11 0.36 -30.05 14.09
CA LEU A 11 -0.85 -29.69 14.81
C LEU A 11 -0.89 -28.19 15.12
N PHE A 12 0.23 -27.58 15.49
CA PHE A 12 0.30 -26.14 15.76
C PHE A 12 0.09 -25.28 14.51
N LEU A 13 0.55 -25.74 13.34
CA LEU A 13 0.23 -25.13 12.05
C LEU A 13 -1.22 -25.46 11.61
N GLY A 14 -1.74 -26.62 11.99
CA GLY A 14 -3.04 -27.15 11.59
C GLY A 14 -4.24 -26.66 12.41
N ASP A 15 -4.03 -26.21 13.65
CA ASP A 15 -5.07 -25.66 14.55
C ASP A 15 -5.61 -24.29 14.07
N GLY A 16 -5.03 -23.75 12.99
CA GLY A 16 -5.71 -22.92 11.97
C GLY A 16 -6.08 -21.49 12.36
N SER A 17 -6.56 -21.23 13.58
CA SER A 17 -7.08 -19.91 13.97
C SER A 17 -6.10 -19.10 14.82
N TYR A 18 -5.18 -19.74 15.55
CA TYR A 18 -4.27 -19.03 16.46
C TYR A 18 -3.47 -17.90 15.77
N PHE A 19 -2.88 -18.16 14.61
CA PHE A 19 -2.13 -17.15 13.86
C PHE A 19 -3.02 -16.07 13.23
N PRO A 20 -4.15 -16.39 12.56
CA PRO A 20 -5.12 -15.39 12.10
C PRO A 20 -5.66 -14.49 13.24
N ASP A 21 -6.00 -15.07 14.39
CA ASP A 21 -6.54 -14.34 15.54
C ASP A 21 -5.49 -13.40 16.13
N LEU A 22 -4.24 -13.87 16.23
CA LEU A 22 -3.11 -13.04 16.66
C LEU A 22 -2.83 -11.91 15.65
N ALA A 23 -2.84 -12.21 14.35
CA ALA A 23 -2.66 -11.21 13.30
C ALA A 23 -3.79 -10.15 13.31
N ALA A 24 -5.03 -10.56 13.53
CA ALA A 24 -6.17 -9.66 13.68
C ALA A 24 -6.02 -8.75 14.92
N SER A 25 -5.55 -9.31 16.05
CA SER A 25 -5.29 -8.53 17.26
C SER A 25 -4.20 -7.47 17.09
N GLN A 26 -3.26 -7.72 16.18
CA GLN A 26 -2.14 -6.81 15.88
C GLN A 26 -2.38 -5.94 14.64
N HIS A 27 -3.60 -5.94 14.08
CA HIS A 27 -3.94 -5.20 12.87
C HIS A 27 -3.10 -5.56 11.63
N LEU A 28 -2.66 -6.82 11.54
CA LEU A 28 -1.81 -7.34 10.47
C LEU A 28 -2.60 -8.03 9.36
N THR A 29 -3.93 -8.02 9.42
CA THR A 29 -4.75 -8.63 8.36
C THR A 29 -4.80 -7.76 7.11
N GLY A 30 -5.05 -8.39 5.96
CA GLY A 30 -5.12 -7.68 4.67
C GLY A 30 -6.15 -6.55 4.64
N ASP A 31 -7.32 -6.76 5.26
CA ASP A 31 -8.39 -5.75 5.35
C ASP A 31 -8.00 -4.55 6.24
N GLN A 32 -7.08 -4.75 7.18
CA GLN A 32 -6.59 -3.72 8.10
C GLN A 32 -5.30 -3.03 7.60
N TRP A 33 -4.96 -3.23 6.31
CA TRP A 33 -3.72 -2.71 5.72
C TRP A 33 -2.49 -3.30 6.41
N GLY A 34 -2.55 -4.57 6.77
CA GLY A 34 -1.52 -5.25 7.56
C GLY A 34 -0.10 -5.17 7.02
N VAL A 35 0.09 -5.01 5.70
CA VAL A 35 1.43 -4.77 5.09
C VAL A 35 2.05 -3.44 5.53
N MET A 36 1.22 -2.45 5.88
CA MET A 36 1.64 -1.16 6.41
C MET A 36 1.98 -1.21 7.90
N ASN A 37 1.45 -2.21 8.59
CA ASN A 37 1.58 -2.36 10.03
C ASN A 37 2.67 -3.40 10.31
N GLU A 38 3.50 -3.15 11.30
CA GLU A 38 4.43 -4.14 11.85
C GLU A 38 4.11 -4.38 13.32
N THR A 39 4.51 -5.54 13.84
CA THR A 39 4.45 -5.79 15.28
C THR A 39 5.52 -4.95 15.99
N GLY A 40 5.12 -3.81 16.58
CA GLY A 40 6.01 -2.95 17.36
C GLY A 40 5.88 -1.46 17.01
N ASP A 41 6.87 -0.66 17.41
CA ASP A 41 6.92 0.79 17.15
C ASP A 41 7.56 1.17 15.80
N THR A 42 7.88 0.19 14.96
CA THR A 42 8.43 0.43 13.62
C THR A 42 7.33 0.55 12.59
N PRO A 43 7.37 1.56 11.71
CA PRO A 43 6.47 1.58 10.56
C PRO A 43 6.80 0.38 9.68
N GLY A 44 5.78 -0.36 9.25
CA GLY A 44 5.94 -1.46 8.32
C GLY A 44 6.37 -0.97 6.93
N GLN A 45 6.05 -1.73 5.88
CA GLN A 45 6.44 -1.42 4.51
C GLN A 45 5.59 -0.29 3.90
N SER A 46 5.60 0.88 4.54
CA SER A 46 4.77 2.05 4.22
C SER A 46 4.83 2.49 2.77
N TRP A 47 5.92 2.23 2.05
CA TRP A 47 6.05 2.53 0.62
C TRP A 47 5.11 1.71 -0.27
N LEU A 48 4.56 0.59 0.22
CA LEU A 48 3.59 -0.24 -0.51
C LEU A 48 2.13 0.23 -0.32
N TRP A 49 1.88 1.36 0.35
CA TRP A 49 0.52 1.83 0.62
C TRP A 49 -0.34 1.97 -0.63
N LEU A 50 0.27 2.34 -1.76
CA LEU A 50 -0.40 2.44 -3.05
C LEU A 50 -0.89 1.08 -3.56
N PHE A 51 -0.14 0.00 -3.32
CA PHE A 51 -0.55 -1.36 -3.66
C PHE A 51 -1.71 -1.78 -2.76
N SER A 52 -1.56 -1.62 -1.44
CA SER A 52 -2.63 -1.91 -0.47
C SER A 52 -3.92 -1.16 -0.78
N PHE A 53 -3.83 0.11 -1.19
CA PHE A 53 -4.97 0.92 -1.60
C PHE A 53 -5.69 0.33 -2.82
N LEU A 54 -4.96 -0.08 -3.86
CA LEU A 54 -5.59 -0.67 -5.05
C LEU A 54 -6.34 -1.96 -4.74
N TYR A 55 -5.87 -2.79 -3.81
CA TYR A 55 -6.59 -3.99 -3.39
C TYR A 55 -7.93 -3.70 -2.70
N GLN A 56 -8.12 -2.50 -2.14
CA GLN A 56 -9.37 -2.13 -1.46
C GLN A 56 -10.46 -1.63 -2.42
N ILE A 57 -10.14 -1.43 -3.70
CA ILE A 57 -11.02 -0.77 -4.68
C ILE A 57 -11.52 -1.78 -5.70
N GLU A 58 -12.81 -1.70 -6.06
CA GLU A 58 -13.33 -2.43 -7.21
C GLU A 58 -12.82 -1.82 -8.52
N PRO A 59 -12.38 -2.62 -9.52
CA PRO A 59 -12.58 -4.06 -9.67
C PRO A 59 -11.44 -4.95 -9.14
N PHE A 60 -10.38 -4.39 -8.55
CA PHE A 60 -9.23 -5.16 -8.10
C PHE A 60 -9.60 -6.10 -6.95
N LYS A 61 -10.41 -5.62 -6.00
CA LYS A 61 -10.88 -6.38 -4.83
C LYS A 61 -11.61 -7.68 -5.17
N SER A 62 -12.40 -7.68 -6.24
CA SER A 62 -13.23 -8.83 -6.66
C SER A 62 -12.58 -9.69 -7.73
N SER A 63 -11.38 -9.32 -8.21
CA SER A 63 -10.69 -10.04 -9.27
C SER A 63 -9.90 -11.24 -8.72
N PRO A 64 -9.99 -12.43 -9.34
CA PRO A 64 -9.14 -13.57 -8.99
C PRO A 64 -7.66 -13.33 -9.29
N ASN A 65 -7.34 -12.34 -10.15
CA ASN A 65 -5.97 -11.97 -10.53
C ASN A 65 -5.63 -10.56 -10.05
N ALA A 66 -6.04 -10.20 -8.84
CA ALA A 66 -5.82 -8.88 -8.26
C ALA A 66 -4.36 -8.45 -8.34
N ASP A 67 -3.42 -9.34 -8.00
CA ASP A 67 -1.98 -9.05 -7.99
C ASP A 67 -1.47 -8.60 -9.36
N ALA A 68 -1.81 -9.32 -10.42
CA ALA A 68 -1.39 -9.00 -11.78
C ALA A 68 -1.96 -7.65 -12.23
N LEU A 69 -3.24 -7.38 -11.93
CA LEU A 69 -3.89 -6.11 -12.27
C LEU A 69 -3.27 -4.92 -11.54
N VAL A 70 -2.98 -5.08 -10.24
CA VAL A 70 -2.34 -4.06 -9.41
C VAL A 70 -0.93 -3.76 -9.95
N VAL A 71 -0.13 -4.79 -10.27
CA VAL A 71 1.21 -4.62 -10.83
C VAL A 71 1.18 -3.93 -12.19
N VAL A 72 0.28 -4.34 -13.09
CA VAL A 72 0.13 -3.70 -14.41
C VAL A 72 -0.28 -2.23 -14.24
N THR A 73 -1.20 -1.95 -13.32
CA THR A 73 -1.64 -0.57 -13.05
C THR A 73 -0.49 0.28 -12.51
N MET A 74 0.31 -0.25 -11.58
CA MET A 74 1.50 0.43 -11.07
C MET A 74 2.51 0.70 -12.18
N LEU A 75 2.78 -0.26 -13.05
CA LEU A 75 3.67 -0.08 -14.20
C LEU A 75 3.17 1.05 -15.10
N VAL A 76 1.88 1.07 -15.43
CA VAL A 76 1.27 2.14 -16.24
C VAL A 76 1.40 3.50 -15.55
N LEU A 77 1.11 3.60 -14.25
CA LEU A 77 1.24 4.85 -13.50
C LEU A 77 2.70 5.35 -13.47
N THR A 78 3.66 4.45 -13.23
CA THR A 78 5.09 4.78 -13.27
C THR A 78 5.52 5.23 -14.67
N ALA A 79 5.06 4.56 -15.71
CA ALA A 79 5.33 4.95 -17.09
C ALA A 79 4.75 6.34 -17.40
N LEU A 80 3.50 6.59 -17.01
CA LEU A 80 2.85 7.90 -17.16
C LEU A 80 3.60 9.00 -16.40
N LEU A 81 4.04 8.74 -15.17
CA LEU A 81 4.81 9.70 -14.37
C LEU A 81 6.18 9.99 -15.03
N THR A 82 6.84 8.96 -15.56
CA THR A 82 8.13 9.09 -16.25
C THR A 82 8.00 9.83 -17.59
N LEU A 83 6.89 9.61 -18.30
CA LEU A 83 6.58 10.27 -19.57
C LEU A 83 5.93 11.65 -19.41
N LEU A 84 5.49 11.99 -18.19
CA LEU A 84 4.85 13.25 -17.84
C LEU A 84 5.56 14.52 -18.37
N PRO A 85 6.90 14.67 -18.28
CA PRO A 85 7.59 15.87 -18.78
C PRO A 85 7.55 15.99 -20.31
N PHE A 86 7.24 14.93 -21.05
CA PHE A 86 7.18 14.93 -22.51
C PHE A 86 5.78 15.23 -23.05
N ILE A 87 4.74 15.13 -22.22
CA ILE A 87 3.36 15.38 -22.64
C ILE A 87 3.07 16.90 -22.59
N PRO A 88 2.87 17.57 -23.75
CA PRO A 88 2.52 18.98 -23.77
C PRO A 88 1.17 19.19 -23.08
N GLY A 89 1.08 20.16 -22.16
CA GLY A 89 -0.09 20.37 -21.30
C GLY A 89 0.18 19.95 -19.85
N LEU A 90 0.37 18.65 -19.59
CA LEU A 90 0.66 18.10 -18.25
C LEU A 90 1.98 18.65 -17.68
N ARG A 91 3.01 18.81 -18.51
CA ARG A 91 4.27 19.48 -18.09
C ARG A 91 4.05 20.92 -17.60
N SER A 92 3.05 21.63 -18.13
CA SER A 92 2.76 23.03 -17.77
C SER A 92 1.86 23.17 -16.54
N LEU A 93 1.28 22.06 -16.08
CA LEU A 93 0.28 22.00 -15.01
C LEU A 93 0.82 22.56 -13.67
N PRO A 94 2.07 22.27 -13.25
CA PRO A 94 2.65 22.89 -12.05
C PRO A 94 2.81 24.42 -12.16
N ARG A 95 2.97 24.97 -13.39
CA ARG A 95 3.04 26.42 -13.60
C ARG A 95 1.67 27.08 -13.60
N LYS A 96 0.63 26.36 -14.05
CA LYS A 96 -0.74 26.87 -14.14
C LYS A 96 -1.46 26.86 -12.79
N ILE A 97 -1.17 25.90 -11.92
CA ILE A 97 -1.75 25.85 -10.57
C ILE A 97 -0.99 26.83 -9.67
N PRO A 98 -1.62 27.92 -9.17
CA PRO A 98 -0.95 28.90 -8.33
C PRO A 98 -0.87 28.42 -6.87
N LEU A 99 -0.36 27.20 -6.64
CA LEU A 99 -0.25 26.61 -5.29
C LEU A 99 0.56 27.51 -4.36
N HIS A 100 1.58 28.17 -4.91
CA HIS A 100 2.36 29.19 -4.21
C HIS A 100 1.49 30.33 -3.67
N ARG A 101 0.47 30.80 -4.39
CA ARG A 101 -0.41 31.87 -3.88
C ARG A 101 -1.23 31.41 -2.68
N LEU A 102 -1.58 30.13 -2.62
CA LEU A 102 -2.33 29.56 -1.51
C LEU A 102 -1.46 29.43 -0.26
N ILE A 103 -0.24 28.91 -0.42
CA ILE A 103 0.74 28.73 0.66
C ILE A 103 1.14 30.08 1.26
N TRP A 104 1.36 31.09 0.42
CA TRP A 104 1.82 32.42 0.84
C TRP A 104 0.67 33.39 1.16
N ARG A 105 -0.59 32.93 1.11
CA ARG A 105 -1.75 33.81 1.29
C ARG A 105 -1.74 34.53 2.64
N ASP A 106 -1.33 33.84 3.70
CA ASP A 106 -1.30 34.41 5.04
C ASP A 106 -0.10 35.34 5.26
N TYR A 107 1.02 35.09 4.58
CA TYR A 107 2.19 35.97 4.59
C TYR A 107 1.86 37.34 3.96
N TYR A 108 1.16 37.34 2.82
CA TYR A 108 0.73 38.57 2.16
C TYR A 108 -0.46 39.26 2.85
N ARG A 109 -1.23 38.56 3.69
CA ARG A 109 -2.37 39.13 4.42
C ARG A 109 -1.97 39.81 5.74
N LYS A 110 -0.79 39.48 6.27
CA LYS A 110 -0.24 40.06 7.52
C LYS A 110 0.69 41.26 7.29
N ARG A 111 0.96 41.63 6.04
CA ARG A 111 1.82 42.74 5.65
C ARG A 111 1.00 43.81 4.95
#